data_AF-A0A9D8P8B7-F1
#
_entry.id   AF-A0A9D8P8B7-F1
#
_cell.length_a   1.000
_cell.length_b   1.000
_cell.length_c   1.000
_cell.angle_alpha   90.00
_cell.angle_beta   90.00
_cell.angle_gamma   90.00
#
_symmetry.space_group_name_H-M   'P 1'
#
loop_
_entity.id
_entity.type
_entity.pdbx_description
1 polymer ?
#
loop_
_entity_poly.entity_id
_entity_poly.type
_entity_poly.pdbx_seq_one_letter_code
_entity_poly.pdbx_strand_id
1 'polypeptide(L)'
;MIVYKVFCKNYGLKKGDLIGILVERRKDLRGLTQIESGLRWAKLAFTHSIKDKNAMFVVPKELQIGFHTQSLVEKGVFTREELLGISELLS
;
A
#
# COMPACT_ATOMS: atom_id res chain seq x y z
N MET A 1 -2.85 8.01 -15.02
CA MET A 1 -3.00 6.60 -14.68
C MET A 1 -2.09 6.38 -13.51
N ILE A 2 -2.64 5.98 -12.37
CA ILE A 2 -1.88 5.72 -11.14
C ILE A 2 -1.86 4.21 -10.96
N VAL A 3 -0.68 3.65 -10.73
CA VAL A 3 -0.53 2.22 -10.50
C VAL A 3 -0.24 2.00 -9.03
N TYR A 4 -1.09 1.26 -8.32
CA TYR A 4 -0.87 0.90 -6.93
C TYR A 4 -0.44 -0.56 -6.84
N LYS A 5 0.67 -0.81 -6.14
CA LYS A 5 0.97 -2.14 -5.61
C LYS A 5 0.23 -2.29 -4.29
N VAL A 6 -0.58 -3.34 -4.18
CA VAL A 6 -1.39 -3.63 -2.99
C VAL A 6 -0.73 -4.76 -2.23
N PHE A 7 -0.60 -4.57 -0.93
CA PHE A 7 0.08 -5.51 -0.06
C PHE A 7 -0.80 -5.88 1.13
N CYS A 8 -0.54 -7.05 1.69
CA CYS A 8 -1.07 -7.50 2.96
C CYS A 8 0.07 -7.68 3.96
N LYS A 9 -0.08 -7.13 5.16
CA LYS A 9 0.87 -7.30 6.25
C LYS A 9 0.81 -8.72 6.77
N ASN A 10 1.96 -9.38 6.75
CA ASN A 10 2.18 -10.68 7.36
C ASN A 10 2.83 -10.47 8.73
N TYR A 11 2.03 -10.46 9.78
CA TYR A 11 2.49 -10.24 11.15
C TYR A 11 3.49 -11.30 11.63
N GLY A 12 3.40 -12.53 11.11
CA GLY A 12 4.31 -13.62 11.48
C GLY A 12 5.71 -13.42 10.92
N LEU A 13 5.82 -12.86 9.71
CA LEU A 13 7.10 -12.65 9.04
C LEU A 13 7.59 -11.19 9.07
N LYS A 14 6.81 -10.26 9.64
CA LYS A 14 7.07 -8.81 9.64
C LYS A 14 7.39 -8.29 8.23
N LYS A 15 6.60 -8.73 7.25
CA LYS A 15 6.76 -8.39 5.83
C LYS A 15 5.42 -8.03 5.19
N GLY A 16 5.46 -7.33 4.07
CA GLY A 16 4.29 -7.06 3.25
C GLY A 16 4.25 -7.99 2.04
N ASP A 17 3.27 -8.89 1.98
CA ASP A 17 3.08 -9.78 0.85
C ASP A 17 2.28 -9.06 -0.24
N LEU A 18 2.80 -9.04 -1.48
CA LEU A 18 2.10 -8.44 -2.61
C LEU A 18 0.86 -9.28 -2.95
N ILE A 19 -0.32 -8.69 -2.86
CA ILE A 19 -1.59 -9.37 -3.15
C ILE A 19 -2.17 -9.00 -4.52
N GLY A 20 -1.70 -7.90 -5.12
CA GLY A 20 -2.17 -7.49 -6.42
C GLY A 20 -1.70 -6.12 -6.84
N ILE A 21 -2.08 -5.75 -8.07
CA ILE A 21 -1.81 -4.43 -8.64
C ILE A 21 -3.15 -3.81 -9.04
N LEU A 22 -3.37 -2.57 -8.64
CA LEU A 22 -4.51 -1.75 -9.08
C LEU A 22 -4.04 -0.69 -10.04
N VAL A 23 -4.84 -0.47 -11.08
CA VAL A 23 -4.61 0.61 -12.03
C VAL A 23 -5.80 1.56 -11.97
N GLU A 24 -5.60 2.72 -11.35
CA GLU A 24 -6.60 3.78 -11.32
C GLU A 24 -6.43 4.68 -12.55
N ARG A 25 -7.40 4.61 -13.46
CA ARG A 25 -7.38 5.37 -14.71
C ARG A 25 -7.75 6.85 -14.52
N ARG A 26 -8.61 7.14 -13.53
CA ARG A 26 -9.03 8.51 -13.20
C ARG A 26 -7.85 9.32 -12.66
N LYS A 27 -7.71 10.56 -13.13
CA LYS A 27 -6.74 11.54 -12.60
C LYS A 27 -7.32 12.35 -11.44
N ASP A 28 -8.65 12.54 -11.42
CA ASP A 28 -9.33 13.24 -10.34
C ASP A 28 -9.59 12.28 -9.17
N LEU A 29 -8.91 12.53 -8.05
CA LEU A 29 -9.03 11.76 -6.82
C LEU A 29 -10.17 12.24 -5.91
N ARG A 30 -10.96 13.25 -6.34
CA ARG A 30 -12.10 13.83 -5.61
C ARG A 30 -11.71 14.31 -4.21
N GLY A 31 -10.58 15.00 -4.12
CA GLY A 31 -10.03 15.53 -2.87
C GLY A 31 -9.30 14.50 -2.00
N LEU A 32 -9.18 13.24 -2.44
CA LEU A 32 -8.36 12.24 -1.74
C LEU A 32 -6.89 12.31 -2.17
N THR A 33 -5.99 11.94 -1.27
CA THR A 33 -4.60 11.65 -1.65
C THR A 33 -4.53 10.35 -2.47
N GLN A 34 -3.43 10.17 -3.22
CA GLN A 34 -3.19 8.92 -3.97
C GLN A 34 -3.28 7.69 -3.06
N ILE A 35 -2.72 7.77 -1.84
CA ILE A 35 -2.74 6.67 -0.88
C ILE A 35 -4.17 6.38 -0.42
N GLU A 36 -4.97 7.39 -0.09
CA GLU A 36 -6.35 7.20 0.35
C GLU A 36 -7.24 6.64 -0.77
N SER A 37 -7.09 7.16 -2.00
CA SER A 37 -7.82 6.63 -3.15
C SER A 37 -7.43 5.18 -3.43
N GLY A 38 -6.12 4.90 -3.47
CA GLY A 38 -5.59 3.55 -3.66
C GLY A 38 -6.09 2.59 -2.59
N LEU A 39 -6.08 2.99 -1.30
CA LEU A 39 -6.53 2.16 -0.19
C LEU A 39 -8.04 1.90 -0.27
N ARG A 40 -8.83 2.90 -0.66
CA ARG A 40 -10.28 2.73 -0.87
C ARG A 40 -10.54 1.70 -1.97
N TRP A 41 -9.86 1.80 -3.10
CA TRP A 41 -10.01 0.83 -4.19
C TRP A 41 -9.49 -0.55 -3.83
N ALA A 42 -8.36 -0.63 -3.11
CA ALA A 42 -7.81 -1.89 -2.60
C ALA A 42 -8.76 -2.58 -1.63
N LYS A 43 -9.38 -1.85 -0.71
CA LYS A 43 -10.42 -2.39 0.16
C LYS A 43 -11.59 -2.94 -0.65
N LEU A 44 -12.07 -2.23 -1.66
CA LEU A 44 -13.16 -2.73 -2.50
C LEU A 44 -12.77 -3.99 -3.28
N ALA A 45 -11.55 -4.04 -3.81
CA ALA A 45 -11.09 -5.11 -4.70
C ALA A 45 -10.57 -6.35 -3.98
N PHE A 46 -9.93 -6.23 -2.79
CA PHE A 46 -9.20 -7.33 -2.15
C PHE A 46 -9.69 -7.69 -0.75
N THR A 47 -10.67 -6.98 -0.18
CA THR A 47 -11.16 -7.29 1.18
C THR A 47 -11.65 -8.74 1.33
N HIS A 48 -12.18 -9.33 0.27
CA HIS A 48 -12.64 -10.73 0.30
C HIS A 48 -11.49 -11.74 0.33
N SER A 49 -10.29 -11.33 -0.10
CA SER A 49 -9.09 -12.18 -0.18
C SER A 49 -8.22 -12.11 1.06
N ILE A 50 -8.55 -11.25 2.03
CA ILE A 50 -7.72 -11.03 3.23
C ILE A 50 -8.55 -11.22 4.49
N LYS A 51 -8.03 -12.01 5.44
CA LYS A 51 -8.65 -12.21 6.76
C LYS A 51 -8.68 -10.93 7.60
N ASP A 52 -7.58 -10.19 7.64
CA ASP A 52 -7.46 -8.92 8.36
C ASP A 52 -7.45 -7.74 7.39
N LYS A 53 -8.53 -6.95 7.40
CA LYS A 53 -8.69 -5.78 6.52
C LYS A 53 -7.77 -4.63 6.89
N ASN A 54 -7.29 -4.59 8.14
CA ASN A 54 -6.37 -3.56 8.63
C ASN A 54 -4.92 -3.87 8.28
N ALA A 55 -4.62 -5.10 7.89
CA ALA A 55 -3.31 -5.50 7.39
C ALA A 55 -3.04 -4.99 5.96
N MET A 56 -4.03 -4.42 5.28
CA MET A 56 -3.90 -4.02 3.88
C MET A 56 -3.32 -2.61 3.72
N PHE A 57 -2.41 -2.44 2.76
CA PHE A 57 -1.83 -1.15 2.42
C PHE A 57 -1.50 -1.05 0.94
N VAL A 58 -1.30 0.18 0.46
CA VAL A 58 -1.03 0.47 -0.95
C VAL A 58 0.19 1.36 -1.11
N VAL A 59 0.94 1.09 -2.18
CA VAL A 59 2.09 1.90 -2.59
C VAL A 59 1.87 2.33 -4.04
N PRO A 60 1.64 3.63 -4.31
CA PRO A 60 1.62 4.15 -5.67
C PRO A 60 3.01 4.01 -6.32
N LYS A 61 3.06 3.60 -7.58
CA LYS A 61 4.29 3.39 -8.34
C LYS A 61 5.08 4.68 -8.53
N GLU A 62 4.40 5.82 -8.62
CA GLU A 62 5.04 7.13 -8.78
C GLU A 62 5.67 7.64 -7.47
N LEU A 63 5.36 7.01 -6.33
CA LEU A 63 5.90 7.35 -5.02
C LEU A 63 7.32 6.79 -4.91
N GLN A 64 8.30 7.51 -5.47
CA GLN A 64 9.71 7.18 -5.23
C GLN A 64 10.00 7.17 -3.71
N ILE A 65 10.66 6.10 -3.29
CA ILE A 65 10.89 5.63 -1.92
C ILE A 65 11.88 6.57 -1.21
N GLY A 66 11.46 7.79 -0.90
CA GLY A 66 12.32 8.78 -0.24
C GLY A 66 11.58 9.63 0.79
N PHE A 67 10.41 10.15 0.43
CA PHE A 67 9.68 11.11 1.28
C PHE A 67 8.46 10.54 2.00
N HIS A 68 7.78 9.54 1.45
CA HIS A 68 6.51 9.06 2.00
C HIS A 68 6.61 7.78 2.85
N THR A 69 7.78 7.16 2.93
CA THR A 69 8.06 6.11 3.91
C THR A 69 7.83 6.63 5.33
N GLN A 70 8.20 7.88 5.62
CA GLN A 70 7.86 8.54 6.89
C GLN A 70 6.36 8.59 7.16
N SER A 71 5.52 8.90 6.16
CA SER A 71 4.06 8.91 6.36
C SER A 71 3.48 7.51 6.63
N LEU A 72 4.07 6.45 6.06
CA LEU A 72 3.69 5.06 6.35
C LEU A 72 4.14 4.62 7.75
N VAL A 73 5.28 5.12 8.24
CA VAL A 73 5.75 4.93 9.62
C VAL A 73 4.90 5.73 10.62
N GLU A 74 4.69 7.02 10.35
CA GLU A 74 3.94 7.94 11.21
C GLU A 74 2.49 7.53 11.39
N LYS A 75 1.85 6.99 10.34
CA LYS A 75 0.49 6.44 10.43
C LYS A 75 0.44 5.06 11.12
N GLY A 76 1.55 4.58 11.67
CA GLY A 76 1.64 3.31 12.38
C GLY A 76 1.39 2.07 11.51
N VAL A 77 1.44 2.23 10.18
CA VAL A 77 1.13 1.14 9.24
C VAL A 77 2.30 0.15 9.19
N PHE A 78 3.53 0.67 9.23
CA PHE A 78 4.77 -0.13 9.20
C PHE A 78 5.82 0.31 10.21
N THR A 79 6.54 -0.66 10.77
CA THR A 79 7.84 -0.41 11.41
C THR A 79 8.92 -0.20 10.35
N ARG A 80 10.06 0.37 10.77
CA ARG A 80 11.17 0.67 9.85
C ARG A 80 11.73 -0.59 9.19
N GLU A 81 11.74 -1.71 9.92
CA GLU A 81 12.17 -3.02 9.44
C GLU A 81 11.22 -3.59 8.38
N GLU A 82 9.92 -3.39 8.56
CA GLU A 82 8.91 -3.87 7.61
C GLU A 82 8.99 -3.09 6.28
N LEU A 83 9.31 -1.80 6.34
CA LEU A 83 9.56 -0.98 5.15
C LEU A 83 10.79 -1.41 4.37
N LEU A 84 11.85 -1.85 5.06
CA LEU A 84 13.04 -2.39 4.39
C LEU A 84 12.68 -3.66 3.59
N GLY A 85 11.91 -4.57 4.19
CA GLY A 85 11.42 -5.77 3.48
C GLY A 85 10.52 -5.44 2.29
N ILE A 86 9.70 -4.38 2.38
CA ILE A 86 8.91 -3.89 1.23
C ILE A 86 9.84 -3.29 0.16
N SER A 87 10.88 -2.55 0.54
CA SER A 87 11.82 -1.96 -0.42
C SER A 87 12.54 -3.03 -1.25
N GLU A 88 12.90 -4.16 -0.62
CA GLU A 88 13.50 -5.31 -1.32
C GLU A 88 12.53 -5.94 -2.34
N LEU A 89 11.22 -5.98 -2.04
CA LEU A 89 10.19 -6.50 -2.97
C LEU A 89 9.85 -5.53 -4.11
N LEU A 90 10.20 -4.26 -3.96
CA LEU A 90 9.94 -3.20 -4.93
C LEU A 90 11.11 -2.95 -5.88
N SER A 91 12.30 -3.41 -5.51
CA SER A 91 13.55 -3.36 -6.29
C SER A 91 13.56 -4.39 -7.41
#